data_AF-A0A357CII4-F1
#
_entry.id   AF-A0A357CII4-F1
#
_cell.length_a   1.000
_cell.length_b   1.000
_cell.length_c   1.000
_cell.angle_alpha   90.00
_cell.angle_beta   90.00
_cell.angle_gamma   90.00
#
_symmetry.space_group_name_H-M   'P 1'
#
loop_
_entity.id
_entity.type
_entity.pdbx_description
1 polymer ?
#
loop_
_entity_poly.entity_id
_entity_poly.type
_entity_poly.pdbx_seq_one_letter_code
_entity_poly.pdbx_strand_id
1 'polypeptide(L)' 'MGPSHASPDTWHGTTILTVRKGGKVVIAGDGQVTFGQTIIKGTARKVRRVGSGNVIAGFAGSTADAFTLFERLE' A
#
# COMPACT_ATOMS: atom_id res chain seq x y z
N MET A 1 -0.91 21.15 35.56
CA MET A 1 -0.42 20.07 34.66
C MET A 1 -1.54 19.06 34.51
N GLY A 2 -2.31 19.15 33.42
CA GLY A 2 -3.34 18.15 33.08
C GLY A 2 -2.72 17.00 32.28
N PRO A 3 -3.30 15.80 32.31
CA PRO A 3 -2.81 14.68 31.52
C PRO A 3 -2.93 15.04 30.04
N SER A 4 -1.83 14.96 29.30
CA SER A 4 -1.86 15.05 27.84
C SER A 4 -2.65 13.87 27.30
N HIS A 5 -3.77 14.12 26.64
CA HIS A 5 -4.42 13.14 25.79
C HIS A 5 -3.44 12.77 24.67
N ALA A 6 -2.67 11.70 24.87
CA ALA A 6 -2.01 11.02 23.79
C ALA A 6 -3.12 10.52 22.85
N SER A 7 -3.17 11.08 21.64
CA SER A 7 -4.10 10.63 20.60
C SER A 7 -3.95 9.11 20.41
N PRO A 8 -5.03 8.32 20.52
CA PRO A 8 -4.94 6.88 20.31
C PRO A 8 -4.67 6.63 18.83
N ASP A 9 -3.66 5.81 18.57
CA ASP A 9 -3.35 5.16 17.30
C ASP A 9 -2.93 6.07 16.15
N THR A 10 -1.62 6.28 16.05
CA THR A 10 -0.95 6.75 14.83
C THR A 10 -1.38 5.86 13.66
N TRP A 11 -2.10 6.42 12.69
CA TRP A 11 -2.54 5.70 11.50
C TRP A 11 -1.34 5.20 10.69
N HIS A 12 -1.00 3.91 10.79
CA HIS A 12 -0.04 3.25 9.90
C HIS A 12 -0.76 2.69 8.67
N GLY A 13 -1.36 3.59 7.88
CA GLY A 13 -1.98 3.26 6.61
C GLY A 13 -0.96 3.24 5.47
N THR A 14 -1.18 2.38 4.48
CA THR A 14 -0.47 2.48 3.20
C THR A 14 -1.17 3.48 2.31
N THR A 15 -0.40 4.39 1.73
CA THR A 15 -0.86 5.34 0.73
C THR A 15 -0.52 4.81 -0.66
N ILE A 16 -1.50 4.82 -1.57
CA ILE A 16 -1.30 4.61 -3.01
C ILE A 16 -1.74 5.88 -3.73
N LEU A 17 -0.88 6.42 -4.58
CA LEU A 17 -1.15 7.61 -5.39
C LEU A 17 -1.03 7.29 -6.88
N THR A 18 -1.96 7.81 -7.67
CA THR A 18 -1.90 7.73 -9.15
C THR A 18 -1.87 9.13 -9.76
N VAL A 19 -0.99 9.32 -10.74
CA VAL A 19 -0.92 10.52 -11.58
C VAL A 19 -1.08 10.13 -13.04
N ARG A 20 -1.93 10.86 -13.77
CA ARG A 20 -2.11 10.71 -15.22
C ARG A 20 -1.80 12.04 -15.91
N LYS A 21 -0.86 12.04 -16.85
CA LYS A 21 -0.47 13.23 -17.62
C LYS A 21 0.11 12.84 -18.98
N GLY A 22 -0.31 13.51 -20.04
CA GLY A 22 0.26 13.35 -21.39
C GLY A 22 0.25 11.90 -21.90
N GLY A 23 -0.88 11.20 -21.75
CA GLY A 23 -1.01 9.80 -22.17
C GLY A 23 -0.25 8.78 -21.29
N LYS A 24 0.43 9.22 -20.24
CA LYS A 24 1.18 8.36 -19.31
C LYS A 24 0.46 8.27 -17.97
N VAL A 25 0.60 7.10 -17.33
CA VAL A 25 0.10 6.82 -15.98
C VAL A 25 1.28 6.40 -15.11
N VAL A 26 1.36 6.98 -13.92
CA VAL A 26 2.31 6.62 -12.86
C VAL A 26 1.52 6.28 -11.61
N ILE A 27 1.92 5.22 -10.92
CA ILE A 27 1.37 4.83 -9.62
C ILE A 27 2.53 4.60 -8.66
N ALA A 28 2.37 5.09 -7.43
CA ALA A 28 3.37 5.02 -6.37
C ALA A 28 2.71 4.66 -5.04
N GLY A 29 3.49 4.10 -4.11
CA GLY A 29 3.02 3.84 -2.75
C GLY A 29 4.13 4.02 -1.72
N ASP A 30 3.74 4.22 -0.47
CA ASP A 30 4.66 4.52 0.65
C ASP A 30 5.42 3.31 1.22
N GLY A 31 5.24 2.11 0.66
CA GLY A 31 6.05 0.93 0.91
C GLY A 31 5.97 0.35 2.34
N GLN A 32 5.13 0.91 3.21
CA GLN A 32 4.93 0.40 4.57
C GLN A 32 4.02 -0.82 4.56
N VAL A 33 4.38 -1.83 5.36
CA VAL A 33 3.59 -3.05 5.59
C VAL A 33 3.44 -3.24 7.08
N THR A 34 2.25 -3.61 7.52
CA THR A 34 2.01 -4.00 8.91
C THR A 34 1.49 -5.45 8.92
N PHE A 35 2.09 -6.28 9.78
CA PHE A 35 1.59 -7.62 10.12
C PHE A 35 1.28 -7.65 11.62
N GLY A 36 0.00 -7.62 11.98
CA GLY A 36 -0.41 -7.40 13.37
C GLY A 36 -0.01 -6.00 13.85
N GLN A 37 0.85 -5.93 14.87
CA GLN A 37 1.41 -4.68 15.41
C GLN A 37 2.82 -4.36 14.88
N THR A 38 3.39 -5.25 14.06
CA THR A 38 4.77 -5.13 13.59
C THR A 38 4.82 -4.46 12.22
N ILE A 39 5.57 -3.35 12.11
CA ILE A 39 5.86 -2.68 10.84
C ILE A 39 7.05 -3.38 10.18
N ILE A 40 6.82 -3.99 9.02
CA ILE A 40 7.87 -4.55 8.17
C ILE A 40 8.24 -3.47 7.14
N LYS A 41 9.41 -2.84 7.31
CA LYS A 41 9.91 -1.82 6.38
C LYS A 41 10.78 -2.46 5.30
N GLY A 42 10.44 -2.22 4.03
CA GLY A 42 11.42 -2.19 2.94
C GLY A 42 11.26 -3.17 1.77
N THR A 43 10.42 -4.20 1.85
CA THR A 43 10.40 -5.25 0.81
C THR A 43 9.05 -5.51 0.12
N ALA A 44 7.93 -4.94 0.58
CA ALA A 44 6.67 -5.19 -0.11
C ALA A 44 6.51 -4.33 -1.37
N ARG A 45 6.33 -5.03 -2.50
CA ARG A 45 5.91 -4.44 -3.75
C ARG A 45 4.38 -4.36 -3.79
N LYS A 46 3.83 -3.31 -3.18
CA LYS A 46 2.39 -3.05 -3.17
C LYS A 46 1.86 -2.47 -4.48
N VAL A 47 2.77 -2.04 -5.34
CA VAL A 47 2.51 -1.69 -6.74
C VAL A 47 3.11 -2.80 -7.60
N ARG A 48 2.27 -3.46 -8.40
CA ARG A 48 2.68 -4.54 -9.30
C ARG A 48 2.01 -4.36 -10.66
N ARG A 49 2.63 -4.91 -11.69
CA ARG A 49 1.95 -5.14 -12.96
C ARG A 49 1.24 -6.48 -12.88
N VAL A 50 0.04 -6.57 -13.43
CA VAL A 50 -0.80 -7.78 -13.45
C VAL A 50 -1.24 -8.11 -14.88
N GLY A 51 -1.69 -9.35 -15.11
CA GLY A 51 -1.88 -9.92 -16.45
C GLY A 51 -0.60 -9.88 -17.29
N SER A 52 -0.72 -9.67 -18.61
CA SER A 52 0.43 -9.56 -19.54
C SER A 52 1.27 -8.29 -19.40
N GLY A 53 1.24 -7.62 -18.23
CA GLY A 53 2.01 -6.42 -17.94
C GLY A 53 1.36 -5.10 -18.33
N ASN A 54 0.14 -5.14 -18.90
CA ASN A 54 -0.58 -3.97 -19.41
C ASN A 54 -1.38 -3.22 -18.32
N VAL A 55 -1.60 -3.85 -17.17
CA VAL A 55 -2.35 -3.26 -16.05
C VAL A 55 -1.40 -3.03 -14.88
N ILE A 56 -1.51 -1.86 -14.24
CA ILE A 56 -0.78 -1.56 -13.01
C ILE A 56 -1.79 -1.51 -11.85
N ALA A 57 -1.55 -2.31 -10.83
CA ALA A 57 -2.38 -2.41 -9.65
C ALA A 57 -1.58 -1.99 -8.40
N GLY A 58 -2.22 -1.21 -7.53
CA GLY A 58 -1.69 -0.80 -6.24
C GLY A 58 -2.70 -1.11 -5.13
N PHE A 59 -2.24 -1.58 -3.97
CA PHE A 59 -3.13 -1.90 -2.85
C PHE A 59 -2.80 -1.09 -1.60
N ALA A 60 -3.83 -0.45 -1.03
CA ALA A 60 -3.81 0.18 0.27
C ALA A 60 -4.62 -0.68 1.26
N GLY A 61 -4.00 -1.14 2.34
CA GLY A 61 -4.64 -1.99 3.35
C GLY A 61 -3.82 -3.23 3.73
N SER A 62 -4.53 -4.26 4.24
CA SER A 62 -3.98 -5.56 4.61
C SER A 62 -3.11 -6.15 3.52
N THR A 63 -1.87 -6.49 3.87
CA THR A 63 -0.91 -7.03 2.91
C THR A 63 -1.24 -8.48 2.54
N ALA A 64 -1.91 -9.23 3.42
CA ALA A 64 -2.37 -10.59 3.14
C ALA A 64 -3.45 -10.58 2.05
N ASP A 65 -4.46 -9.71 2.18
CA ASP A 65 -5.52 -9.59 1.16
C ASP A 65 -4.96 -9.11 -0.18
N ALA A 66 -3.97 -8.20 -0.15
CA ALA A 66 -3.26 -7.74 -1.34
C ALA A 66 -2.58 -8.90 -2.08
N PHE A 67 -1.86 -9.77 -1.36
CA PHE A 67 -1.20 -10.92 -1.98
C PHE A 67 -2.21 -11.89 -2.58
N THR A 68 -3.28 -12.23 -1.85
CA THR A 68 -4.35 -13.10 -2.36
C THR A 68 -5.04 -12.52 -3.59
N LEU A 69 -5.27 -11.20 -3.64
CA LEU A 69 -5.84 -10.55 -4.83
C LEU A 69 -4.87 -10.57 -6.01
N PHE A 70 -3.57 -10.36 -5.77
CA PHE A 70 -2.58 -10.44 -6.84
C PHE A 70 -2.43 -11.84 -7.43
N GLU A 71 -2.42 -12.89 -6.59
CA GLU A 71 -2.38 -14.28 -7.08
C GLU A 71 -3.59 -14.64 -7.94
N ARG A 72 -4.77 -14.06 -7.68
CA ARG A 72 -5.97 -14.25 -8.53
C ARG A 72 -5.96 -13.48 -9.84
N LEU A 73 -5.14 -12.43 -9.92
CA LEU A 73 -5.06 -11.50 -11.04
C LEU A 73 -3.77 -11.69 -11.86
N GLU A 74 -2.93 -12.67 -11.50
CA GLU A 74 -1.81 -13.15 -12.32
C GLU A 74 -2.30 -13.75 -13.64
#